data_AF-A0A1W9NUH4-F1
#
_entry.id   AF-A0A1W9NUH4-F1
#
_cell.length_a   1.000
_cell.length_b   1.000
_cell.length_c   1.000
_cell.angle_alpha   90.00
_cell.angle_beta   90.00
_cell.angle_gamma   90.00
#
_symmetry.space_group_name_H-M   'P 1'
#
loop_
_entity.id
_entity.type
_entity.pdbx_description
1 polymer ?
#
loop_
_entity_poly.entity_id
_entity_poly.type
_entity_poly.pdbx_seq_one_letter_code
_entity_poly.pdbx_strand_id
1 'polypeptide(L)'
;SEVITSVEIPENVRVYEFAEKVNRSVGEVVKVLFALGMMVTKNDFLSKDEIEILAEEFEVEVTTMNPLDELDYVQVYDAEEDTHLEERPPVITIMGHVDHGKTSLLDKIRSAKVADREAGGITQHVGAYQVEKNGKKITFVDTPGHEAFTEMRARGAQATDIVIIVVAADDGVMPQTKEAIAHTKAAGVPMIIAVNKMDKESANPDNVKSQLAEIDVMATDWGGEYEFVPVSAHTGMGIDELLETILLQAEVMELKADPTRKAKAVVVESSLEKGFGPVANVIIKNGTLHVGDNVIVGTTYGRIKAIKLDDGTSVKEIGPSTPAAIVGLNDVPGAGEALVAMDTDKEVRELAEKRAEYQRAKQLSKSTKASLDDLSALIAEGQLKSLPVIIKADVQGSLEAIKGSLEKLRNEEVKVNIIHEGVGGVTESDVTLADASEHAVILGFNVRPTGAVKKKAKELGVEIHTYTIIYDLLDDVKALLGGMMSPVIKEEITGQAEVRETFVVGKVGTIAGCKVSDGVITRNSKARLIRDGVVVYESTISSLKRFNEDAREVKNGYECGIMLENFNDIKEGDVIETFKDVEEQVTL
;
A
#
# COMPACT_ATOMS: atom_id res chain seq x y z
N SER A 1 -17.72 39.38 36.57
CA SER A 1 -17.58 38.12 35.82
C SER A 1 -16.70 37.23 36.65
N GLU A 2 -17.14 36.01 36.94
CA GLU A 2 -16.31 35.04 37.69
C GLU A 2 -14.99 34.84 36.93
N VAL A 3 -13.88 35.02 37.65
CA VAL A 3 -12.53 34.76 37.12
C VAL A 3 -12.36 33.25 37.15
N ILE A 4 -12.47 32.63 35.97
CA ILE A 4 -12.18 31.21 35.79
C ILE A 4 -10.67 31.07 35.96
N THR A 5 -10.25 30.38 37.02
CA THR A 5 -8.83 30.21 37.38
C THR A 5 -8.24 28.93 36.81
N SER A 6 -9.07 27.91 36.56
CA SER A 6 -8.69 26.68 35.87
C SER A 6 -9.82 26.16 34.99
N VAL A 7 -9.47 25.61 33.83
CA VAL A 7 -10.42 24.94 32.92
C VAL A 7 -9.80 23.76 32.22
N GLU A 8 -10.61 22.73 32.06
CA GLU A 8 -10.27 21.56 31.26
C GLU A 8 -10.73 21.76 29.81
N ILE A 9 -9.80 21.69 28.87
CA ILE A 9 -10.01 21.99 27.46
C ILE A 9 -9.53 20.81 26.59
N PRO A 10 -10.36 20.30 25.65
CA PRO A 10 -9.92 19.28 24.71
C PRO A 10 -8.75 19.76 23.84
N GLU A 11 -7.79 18.90 23.53
CA GLU A 11 -6.66 19.23 22.63
C GLU A 11 -7.10 19.70 21.22
N ASN A 12 -8.33 19.37 20.80
CA ASN A 12 -8.91 19.81 19.54
C ASN A 12 -10.15 20.68 19.79
N VAL A 13 -10.00 21.70 20.63
CA VAL A 13 -11.06 22.68 20.88
C VAL A 13 -11.17 23.66 19.70
N ARG A 14 -12.39 24.03 19.29
CA ARG A 14 -12.55 25.11 18.31
C ARG A 14 -12.38 26.48 18.95
N VAL A 15 -12.00 27.50 18.18
CA VAL A 15 -11.82 28.87 18.69
C VAL A 15 -13.03 29.36 19.50
N TYR A 16 -14.26 29.07 19.07
CA TYR A 16 -15.45 29.48 19.83
C TYR A 16 -15.65 28.70 21.13
N GLU A 17 -15.32 27.41 21.16
CA GLU A 17 -15.47 26.54 22.34
C GLU A 17 -14.44 26.91 23.40
N PHE A 18 -13.22 27.25 22.97
CA PHE A 18 -12.19 27.79 23.84
C PHE A 18 -12.66 29.10 24.46
N ALA A 19 -13.14 30.04 23.63
CA ALA A 19 -13.65 31.33 24.08
C ALA A 19 -14.79 31.18 25.12
N GLU A 20 -15.73 30.26 24.88
CA GLU A 20 -16.79 29.95 25.83
C GLU A 20 -16.26 29.39 27.15
N LYS A 21 -15.30 28.44 27.10
CA LYS A 21 -14.70 27.84 28.30
C LYS A 21 -13.91 28.82 29.15
N VAL A 22 -13.14 29.72 28.53
CA VAL A 22 -12.40 30.77 29.25
C VAL A 22 -13.24 32.02 29.55
N ASN A 23 -14.53 32.01 29.21
CA ASN A 23 -15.47 33.12 29.38
C ASN A 23 -14.98 34.44 28.73
N ARG A 24 -14.45 34.32 27.50
CA ARG A 24 -13.99 35.43 26.66
C ARG A 24 -14.78 35.50 25.36
N SER A 25 -14.72 36.63 24.68
CA SER A 25 -15.32 36.75 23.36
C SER A 25 -14.45 36.09 22.29
N VAL A 26 -15.07 35.47 21.28
CA VAL A 26 -14.34 34.90 20.11
C VAL A 26 -13.42 35.94 19.46
N GLY A 27 -13.85 37.21 19.44
CA GLY A 27 -13.05 38.31 18.89
C GLY A 27 -11.76 38.59 19.67
N GLU A 28 -11.75 38.41 20.99
CA GLU A 28 -10.54 38.56 21.80
C GLU A 28 -9.55 37.42 21.54
N VAL A 29 -10.03 36.18 21.48
CA VAL A 29 -9.22 34.99 21.20
C VAL A 29 -8.57 35.09 19.81
N VAL A 30 -9.35 35.42 18.77
CA VAL A 30 -8.84 35.60 17.40
C VAL A 30 -7.81 36.74 17.34
N LYS A 31 -8.02 37.82 18.12
CA LYS A 31 -7.11 38.98 18.13
C LYS A 31 -5.75 38.64 18.73
N VAL A 32 -5.69 37.83 19.79
CA VAL A 32 -4.43 37.36 20.39
C VAL A 32 -3.65 36.51 19.40
N LEU A 33 -4.30 35.52 18.78
CA LEU A 33 -3.66 34.66 17.78
C LEU A 33 -3.20 35.44 16.55
N PHE A 34 -4.00 36.42 16.11
CA PHE A 34 -3.62 37.31 15.00
C PHE A 34 -2.39 38.17 15.31
N ALA A 35 -2.25 38.67 16.55
CA ALA A 35 -1.08 39.44 16.96
C ALA A 35 0.23 38.63 16.90
N LEU A 36 0.13 37.31 16.99
CA LEU A 36 1.23 36.35 16.88
C LEU A 36 1.42 35.83 15.44
N GLY A 37 0.71 36.41 14.47
CA GLY A 37 0.82 36.05 13.05
C GLY A 37 0.00 34.83 12.63
N MET A 38 -0.87 34.30 13.50
CA MET A 38 -1.71 33.16 13.21
C MET A 38 -3.09 33.62 12.72
N MET A 39 -3.45 33.25 11.48
CA MET A 39 -4.80 33.49 10.94
C MET A 39 -5.71 32.31 11.25
N VAL A 40 -6.63 32.51 12.19
CA VAL A 40 -7.66 31.54 12.55
C VAL A 40 -9.06 32.14 12.41
N THR A 41 -10.02 31.31 12.05
CA THR A 41 -11.44 31.62 11.98
C THR A 41 -12.18 31.03 13.18
N LYS A 42 -13.41 31.50 13.42
CA LYS A 42 -14.26 31.04 14.54
C LYS A 42 -14.36 29.50 14.65
N ASN A 43 -14.36 28.80 13.52
CA ASN A 43 -14.63 27.36 13.46
C ASN A 43 -13.36 26.50 13.40
N ASP A 44 -12.18 27.13 13.38
CA ASP A 44 -10.91 26.41 13.29
C ASP A 44 -10.57 25.76 14.64
N PHE A 45 -9.82 24.66 14.56
CA PHE A 45 -9.29 23.95 15.72
C PHE A 45 -7.99 24.59 16.18
N LEU A 46 -7.88 24.79 17.48
CA LEU A 46 -6.65 25.29 18.11
C LEU A 46 -5.62 24.17 18.24
N SER A 47 -4.35 24.46 17.95
CA SER A 47 -3.24 23.56 18.27
C SER A 47 -2.85 23.64 19.75
N LYS A 48 -2.08 22.66 20.25
CA LYS A 48 -1.60 22.67 21.64
C LYS A 48 -0.82 23.94 21.96
N ASP A 49 0.09 24.34 21.08
CA ASP A 49 0.87 25.56 21.19
C ASP A 49 -0.05 26.80 21.25
N GLU A 50 -1.09 26.85 20.41
CA GLU A 50 -2.08 27.94 20.43
C GLU A 50 -2.89 27.98 21.74
N ILE A 51 -3.26 26.81 22.28
CA ILE A 51 -3.99 26.71 23.56
C ILE A 51 -3.10 27.17 24.72
N GLU A 52 -1.83 26.76 24.76
CA GLU A 52 -0.86 27.16 25.79
C GLU A 52 -0.61 28.68 25.76
N ILE A 53 -0.41 29.25 24.56
CA ILE A 53 -0.26 30.70 24.37
C ILE A 53 -1.49 31.46 24.87
N LEU A 54 -2.70 30.98 24.54
CA LEU A 54 -3.93 31.63 24.99
C LEU A 54 -4.15 31.47 26.49
N ALA A 55 -3.76 30.34 27.07
CA ALA A 55 -3.80 30.09 28.51
C ALA A 55 -2.91 31.08 29.27
N GLU A 56 -1.68 31.31 28.78
CA GLU A 56 -0.76 32.30 29.33
C GLU A 56 -1.31 33.74 29.19
N GLU A 57 -1.79 34.13 28.02
CA GLU A 57 -2.28 35.50 27.76
C GLU A 57 -3.55 35.83 28.58
N PHE A 58 -4.42 34.84 28.79
CA PHE A 58 -5.65 35.05 29.56
C PHE A 58 -5.50 34.76 31.07
N GLU A 59 -4.30 34.38 31.53
CA GLU A 59 -4.00 34.01 32.91
C GLU A 59 -4.91 32.89 33.44
N VAL A 60 -5.15 31.86 32.63
CA VAL A 60 -6.02 30.72 32.96
C VAL A 60 -5.20 29.44 32.96
N GLU A 61 -5.27 28.65 34.03
CA GLU A 61 -4.64 27.33 34.07
C GLU A 61 -5.45 26.36 33.21
N VAL A 62 -4.92 26.00 32.03
CA VAL A 62 -5.58 25.09 31.10
C VAL A 62 -4.98 23.70 31.23
N THR A 63 -5.81 22.75 31.68
CA THR A 63 -5.47 21.33 31.57
C THR A 63 -5.98 20.84 30.23
N THR A 64 -5.06 20.57 29.30
CA THR A 64 -5.41 19.94 28.04
C THR A 64 -5.77 18.48 28.30
N MET A 65 -7.04 18.14 28.12
CA MET A 65 -7.43 16.74 28.03
C MET A 65 -7.36 16.32 26.59
N ASN A 66 -6.73 15.18 26.30
CA ASN A 66 -6.90 14.59 25.00
C ASN A 66 -8.30 13.96 24.96
N PRO A 67 -9.25 14.47 24.16
CA PRO A 67 -10.55 13.81 24.04
C PRO A 67 -10.42 12.38 23.49
N LEU A 68 -9.25 11.98 22.98
CA LEU A 68 -8.94 10.59 22.63
C LEU A 68 -8.76 9.69 23.85
N ASP A 69 -8.32 10.20 25.01
CA ASP A 69 -8.07 9.36 26.19
C ASP A 69 -9.38 8.81 26.76
N GLU A 70 -10.45 9.63 26.79
CA GLU A 70 -11.80 9.17 27.14
C GLU A 70 -12.40 8.21 26.10
N LEU A 71 -11.93 8.28 24.84
CA LEU A 71 -12.40 7.41 23.77
C LEU A 71 -11.60 6.12 23.68
N ASP A 72 -10.45 6.02 24.35
CA ASP A 72 -9.53 4.90 24.28
C ASP A 72 -9.93 3.76 25.23
N TYR A 73 -10.95 3.01 24.81
CA TYR A 73 -11.41 1.81 25.50
C TYR A 73 -10.32 0.74 25.69
N VAL A 74 -9.23 0.78 24.93
CA VAL A 74 -8.11 -0.15 25.08
C VAL A 74 -7.30 0.22 26.30
N GLN A 75 -6.99 1.51 26.48
CA GLN A 75 -6.32 2.00 27.68
C GLN A 75 -7.17 1.78 28.93
N VAL A 76 -8.48 2.01 28.86
CA VAL A 76 -9.39 1.74 29.99
C VAL A 76 -9.35 0.26 30.37
N TYR A 77 -9.34 -0.64 29.38
CA TYR A 77 -9.19 -2.08 29.63
C TYR A 77 -7.82 -2.41 30.24
N ASP A 78 -6.73 -1.83 29.75
CA ASP A 78 -5.37 -2.13 30.21
C ASP A 78 -5.05 -1.52 31.58
N ALA A 79 -5.80 -0.51 32.02
CA ALA A 79 -5.68 0.08 33.35
C ALA A 79 -6.22 -0.82 34.47
N GLU A 80 -7.07 -1.79 34.13
CA GLU A 80 -7.54 -2.82 35.07
C GLU A 80 -6.50 -3.93 35.23
N GLU A 81 -6.17 -4.26 36.47
CA GLU A 81 -5.21 -5.32 36.80
C GLU A 81 -5.77 -6.73 36.53
N ASP A 82 -4.91 -7.59 35.98
CA ASP A 82 -5.18 -9.01 35.88
C ASP A 82 -5.09 -9.68 37.26
N THR A 83 -6.10 -10.49 37.61
CA THR A 83 -6.20 -11.11 38.93
C THR A 83 -5.94 -12.61 38.90
N HIS A 84 -6.14 -13.25 37.74
CA HIS A 84 -6.03 -14.69 37.56
C HIS A 84 -5.19 -15.03 36.32
N LEU A 85 -3.87 -14.85 36.41
CA LEU A 85 -2.95 -15.15 35.31
C LEU A 85 -2.75 -16.66 35.12
N GLU A 86 -3.08 -17.14 33.93
CA GLU A 86 -2.83 -18.50 33.44
C GLU A 86 -1.86 -18.51 32.25
N GLU A 87 -1.11 -19.60 32.07
CA GLU A 87 -0.26 -19.81 30.89
C GLU A 87 -1.12 -19.85 29.62
N ARG A 88 -0.73 -19.10 28.59
CA ARG A 88 -1.45 -19.05 27.31
C ARG A 88 -0.61 -19.56 26.14
N PRO A 89 -1.23 -20.10 25.08
CA PRO A 89 -0.53 -20.47 23.85
C PRO A 89 0.22 -19.27 23.24
N PRO A 90 1.44 -19.46 22.70
CA PRO A 90 2.11 -18.41 21.94
C PRO A 90 1.41 -18.18 20.61
N VAL A 91 1.30 -16.91 20.21
CA VAL A 91 0.84 -16.49 18.89
C VAL A 91 2.04 -16.17 18.01
N ILE A 92 2.14 -16.85 16.88
CA ILE A 92 3.31 -16.86 16.00
C ILE A 92 2.93 -16.33 14.64
N THR A 93 3.68 -15.35 14.13
CA THR A 93 3.55 -14.93 12.73
C THR A 93 4.72 -15.44 11.92
N ILE A 94 4.47 -15.82 10.66
CA ILE A 94 5.53 -16.18 9.72
C ILE A 94 5.71 -15.08 8.69
N MET A 95 6.95 -14.61 8.53
CA MET A 95 7.35 -13.59 7.56
C MET A 95 8.55 -14.04 6.74
N GLY A 96 8.87 -13.30 5.67
CA GLY A 96 9.99 -13.60 4.78
C GLY A 96 9.67 -13.24 3.33
N HIS A 97 10.66 -13.37 2.46
CA HIS A 97 10.54 -13.06 1.02
C HIS A 97 9.55 -14.01 0.30
N VAL A 98 9.00 -13.54 -0.81
CA VAL A 98 8.23 -14.38 -1.76
C VAL A 98 9.07 -15.61 -2.16
N ASP A 99 8.41 -16.76 -2.37
CA ASP A 99 9.04 -18.03 -2.75
C ASP A 99 10.09 -18.63 -1.79
N HIS A 100 10.22 -18.09 -0.58
CA HIS A 100 11.00 -18.72 0.49
C HIS A 100 10.25 -19.87 1.19
N GLY A 101 9.03 -20.19 0.76
CA GLY A 101 8.26 -21.36 1.22
C GLY A 101 7.55 -21.19 2.56
N LYS A 102 7.11 -19.97 2.91
CA LYS A 102 6.31 -19.67 4.11
C LYS A 102 5.01 -20.50 4.16
N THR A 103 4.18 -20.38 3.12
CA THR A 103 2.92 -21.11 2.98
C THR A 103 3.15 -22.62 2.96
N SER A 104 4.21 -23.08 2.28
CA SER A 104 4.58 -24.50 2.27
C SER A 104 4.98 -25.02 3.65
N LEU A 105 5.69 -24.21 4.45
CA LEU A 105 6.07 -24.55 5.82
C LEU A 105 4.82 -24.66 6.70
N LEU A 106 3.91 -23.69 6.60
CA LEU A 106 2.63 -23.69 7.32
C LEU A 106 1.75 -24.89 6.93
N ASP A 107 1.65 -25.19 5.63
CA ASP A 107 0.92 -26.37 5.12
C ASP A 107 1.46 -27.67 5.68
N LYS A 108 2.79 -27.79 5.78
CA LYS A 108 3.45 -28.96 6.33
C LYS A 108 3.22 -29.07 7.84
N ILE A 109 3.27 -27.96 8.57
CA ILE A 109 2.94 -27.89 10.00
C ILE A 109 1.48 -28.29 10.25
N ARG A 110 0.56 -27.80 9.42
CA ARG A 110 -0.88 -28.07 9.55
C ARG A 110 -1.29 -29.46 9.05
N SER A 111 -0.38 -30.22 8.43
CA SER A 111 -0.70 -31.48 7.72
C SER A 111 -1.81 -31.33 6.66
N ALA A 112 -1.96 -30.14 6.07
CA ALA A 112 -3.04 -29.84 5.12
C ALA A 112 -2.57 -28.83 4.05
N LYS A 113 -2.92 -29.06 2.78
CA LYS A 113 -2.47 -28.28 1.63
C LYS A 113 -3.37 -27.04 1.34
N VAL A 114 -2.96 -25.82 1.73
CA VAL A 114 -3.53 -24.53 1.26
C VAL A 114 -2.89 -24.10 -0.05
N ALA A 115 -1.57 -24.20 -0.20
CA ALA A 115 -0.81 -23.59 -1.29
C ALA A 115 -1.28 -24.05 -2.68
N ASP A 116 -1.74 -25.30 -2.79
CA ASP A 116 -2.30 -25.88 -4.02
C ASP A 116 -3.71 -25.31 -4.37
N ARG A 117 -4.38 -24.61 -3.45
CA ARG A 117 -5.75 -24.09 -3.59
C ARG A 117 -5.83 -22.59 -3.83
N GLU A 118 -4.80 -21.82 -3.46
CA GLU A 118 -4.76 -20.37 -3.70
C GLU A 118 -4.33 -20.05 -5.15
N ALA A 119 -5.02 -19.09 -5.76
CA ALA A 119 -4.70 -18.65 -7.11
C ALA A 119 -3.30 -18.03 -7.17
N GLY A 120 -2.47 -18.49 -8.10
CA GLY A 120 -1.09 -18.00 -8.26
C GLY A 120 -0.07 -18.61 -7.29
N GLY A 121 -0.47 -19.53 -6.40
CA GLY A 121 0.45 -20.23 -5.48
C GLY A 121 1.04 -19.34 -4.38
N ILE A 122 0.41 -18.20 -4.07
CA ILE A 122 0.85 -17.23 -3.06
C ILE A 122 -0.24 -16.97 -2.02
N THR A 123 0.16 -16.79 -0.75
CA THR A 123 -0.74 -16.32 0.32
C THR A 123 -1.12 -14.86 0.06
N GLN A 124 -2.43 -14.60 -0.10
CA GLN A 124 -2.98 -13.24 -0.30
C GLN A 124 -3.94 -12.81 0.82
N HIS A 125 -4.32 -13.72 1.73
CA HIS A 125 -5.17 -13.47 2.88
C HIS A 125 -4.43 -13.73 4.18
N VAL A 126 -4.84 -13.07 5.27
CA VAL A 126 -4.29 -13.36 6.59
C VAL A 126 -5.12 -14.45 7.26
N GLY A 127 -4.55 -15.65 7.38
CA GLY A 127 -5.19 -16.78 8.05
C GLY A 127 -4.62 -17.02 9.44
N ALA A 128 -5.43 -17.51 10.38
CA ALA A 128 -4.93 -17.95 11.68
C ALA A 128 -5.48 -19.34 12.05
N TYR A 129 -4.63 -20.19 12.62
CA TYR A 129 -4.97 -21.57 12.97
C TYR A 129 -4.17 -22.06 14.19
N GLN A 130 -4.63 -23.12 14.84
CA GLN A 130 -3.93 -23.73 15.98
C GLN A 130 -3.35 -25.10 15.64
N VAL A 131 -2.16 -25.38 16.16
CA VAL A 131 -1.57 -26.73 16.18
C VAL A 131 -1.22 -27.13 17.60
N GLU A 132 -1.22 -28.43 17.85
CA GLU A 132 -0.88 -29.00 19.15
C GLU A 132 0.43 -29.80 19.05
N LYS A 133 1.37 -29.50 19.95
CA LYS A 133 2.64 -30.21 20.10
C LYS A 133 2.86 -30.49 21.58
N ASN A 134 3.06 -31.77 21.92
CA ASN A 134 3.30 -32.21 23.30
C ASN A 134 2.23 -31.76 24.32
N GLY A 135 0.97 -31.65 23.90
CA GLY A 135 -0.13 -31.17 24.75
C GLY A 135 -0.19 -29.65 24.93
N LYS A 136 0.75 -28.89 24.34
CA LYS A 136 0.71 -27.43 24.27
C LYS A 136 0.23 -26.97 22.90
N LYS A 137 -0.60 -25.93 22.89
CA LYS A 137 -1.11 -25.33 21.64
C LYS A 137 -0.19 -24.20 21.18
N ILE A 138 -0.12 -24.00 19.87
CA ILE A 138 0.59 -22.90 19.20
C ILE A 138 -0.36 -22.30 18.18
N THR A 139 -0.54 -20.98 18.21
CA THR A 139 -1.39 -20.28 17.23
C THR A 139 -0.51 -19.69 16.16
N PHE A 140 -0.74 -20.05 14.90
CA PHE A 140 -0.06 -19.48 13.75
C PHE A 140 -0.92 -18.43 13.06
N VAL A 141 -0.30 -17.36 12.60
CA VAL A 141 -0.86 -16.28 11.79
C VAL A 141 -0.05 -16.19 10.51
N ASP A 142 -0.66 -16.63 9.42
CA ASP A 142 -0.07 -16.58 8.07
C ASP A 142 -0.24 -15.17 7.51
N THR A 143 0.86 -14.49 7.18
CA THR A 143 0.82 -13.16 6.58
C THR A 143 1.33 -13.20 5.13
N PRO A 144 0.68 -12.50 4.18
CA PRO A 144 1.17 -12.38 2.82
C PRO A 144 2.60 -11.86 2.72
N GLY A 145 3.38 -12.42 1.79
CA GLY A 145 4.81 -12.11 1.63
C GLY A 145 5.16 -10.94 0.71
N HIS A 146 4.20 -10.39 -0.02
CA HIS A 146 4.44 -9.40 -1.07
C HIS A 146 4.54 -7.97 -0.48
N GLU A 147 5.44 -7.14 -1.05
CA GLU A 147 5.64 -5.72 -0.70
C GLU A 147 4.37 -4.86 -0.61
N ALA A 148 3.34 -5.14 -1.41
CA ALA A 148 2.05 -4.45 -1.33
C ALA A 148 1.36 -4.64 0.03
N PHE A 149 1.71 -5.68 0.78
CA PHE A 149 1.12 -6.06 2.07
C PHE A 149 2.01 -5.70 3.27
N THR A 150 2.82 -4.65 3.13
CA THR A 150 3.70 -4.15 4.20
C THR A 150 2.93 -3.84 5.49
N GLU A 151 1.79 -3.16 5.39
CA GLU A 151 0.93 -2.84 6.53
C GLU A 151 0.36 -4.09 7.22
N MET A 152 0.13 -5.18 6.48
CA MET A 152 -0.31 -6.44 7.09
C MET A 152 0.82 -7.09 7.89
N ARG A 153 2.07 -7.00 7.42
CA ARG A 153 3.24 -7.52 8.15
C ARG A 153 3.46 -6.76 9.45
N ALA A 154 3.40 -5.43 9.42
CA ALA A 154 3.50 -4.61 10.63
C ALA A 154 2.42 -4.98 11.67
N ARG A 155 1.17 -5.19 11.22
CA ARG A 155 0.07 -5.66 12.08
C ARG A 155 0.27 -7.07 12.61
N GLY A 156 0.75 -7.99 11.77
CA GLY A 156 1.10 -9.35 12.18
C GLY A 156 2.17 -9.36 13.29
N ALA A 157 3.22 -8.55 13.15
CA ALA A 157 4.23 -8.40 14.20
C ALA A 157 3.62 -7.92 15.52
N GLN A 158 2.81 -6.86 15.52
CA GLN A 158 2.17 -6.35 16.75
C GLN A 158 1.15 -7.32 17.36
N ALA A 159 0.50 -8.12 16.52
CA ALA A 159 -0.49 -9.10 16.94
C ALA A 159 0.12 -10.40 17.48
N THR A 160 1.44 -10.59 17.42
CA THR A 160 2.10 -11.85 17.76
C THR A 160 3.11 -11.72 18.89
N ASP A 161 3.40 -12.84 19.53
CA ASP A 161 4.35 -12.94 20.63
C ASP A 161 5.76 -13.28 20.11
N ILE A 162 5.85 -14.02 19.01
CA ILE A 162 7.10 -14.42 18.35
C ILE A 162 6.92 -14.35 16.83
N VAL A 163 7.94 -13.89 16.12
CA VAL A 163 7.96 -13.88 14.65
C VAL A 163 8.96 -14.92 14.12
N ILE A 164 8.53 -15.73 13.15
CA ILE A 164 9.42 -16.62 12.40
C ILE A 164 9.80 -15.94 11.08
N ILE A 165 11.09 -15.72 10.86
CA ILE A 165 11.62 -15.22 9.59
C ILE A 165 12.09 -16.41 8.75
N VAL A 166 11.40 -16.68 7.64
CA VAL A 166 11.74 -17.76 6.71
C VAL A 166 12.71 -17.24 5.65
N VAL A 167 13.90 -17.84 5.63
CA VAL A 167 14.95 -17.52 4.66
C VAL A 167 15.32 -18.79 3.90
N ALA A 168 15.27 -18.75 2.57
CA ALA A 168 15.65 -19.90 1.78
C ALA A 168 17.17 -20.06 1.75
N ALA A 169 17.67 -21.27 1.98
CA ALA A 169 19.09 -21.58 2.09
C ALA A 169 19.86 -21.46 0.76
N ASP A 170 19.15 -21.53 -0.37
CA ASP A 170 19.68 -21.37 -1.72
C ASP A 170 19.70 -19.91 -2.20
N ASP A 171 18.72 -19.11 -1.77
CA ASP A 171 18.58 -17.70 -2.19
C ASP A 171 19.32 -16.72 -1.24
N GLY A 172 19.25 -16.96 0.08
CA GLY A 172 19.82 -16.06 1.08
C GLY A 172 18.91 -14.89 1.46
N VAL A 173 19.51 -13.82 2.00
CA VAL A 173 18.80 -12.66 2.54
C VAL A 173 18.41 -11.70 1.40
N MET A 174 17.09 -11.57 1.18
CA MET A 174 16.50 -10.69 0.17
C MET A 174 15.97 -9.37 0.79
N PRO A 175 15.66 -8.34 -0.01
CA PRO A 175 15.16 -7.05 0.49
C PRO A 175 13.93 -7.17 1.41
N GLN A 176 12.95 -8.00 1.05
CA GLN A 176 11.75 -8.23 1.87
C GLN A 176 12.06 -8.96 3.19
N THR A 177 13.14 -9.75 3.24
CA THR A 177 13.62 -10.35 4.49
C THR A 177 14.17 -9.26 5.42
N LYS A 178 14.97 -8.33 4.88
CA LYS A 178 15.49 -7.18 5.66
C LYS A 178 14.37 -6.31 6.19
N GLU A 179 13.35 -6.09 5.37
CA GLU A 179 12.16 -5.33 5.75
C GLU A 179 11.37 -6.03 6.86
N ALA A 180 11.12 -7.34 6.74
CA ALA A 180 10.45 -8.13 7.78
C ALA A 180 11.22 -8.05 9.11
N ILE A 181 12.55 -8.22 9.08
CA ILE A 181 13.40 -8.08 10.26
C ILE A 181 13.31 -6.67 10.87
N ALA A 182 13.30 -5.63 10.03
CA ALA A 182 13.18 -4.25 10.50
C ALA A 182 11.84 -4.02 11.23
N HIS A 183 10.73 -4.50 10.66
CA HIS A 183 9.41 -4.43 11.32
C HIS A 183 9.37 -5.21 12.63
N THR A 184 9.97 -6.40 12.66
CA THR A 184 10.03 -7.21 13.88
C THR A 184 10.88 -6.55 14.97
N LYS A 185 12.05 -6.00 14.62
CA LYS A 185 12.90 -5.23 15.56
C LYS A 185 12.18 -3.99 16.06
N ALA A 186 11.50 -3.25 15.19
CA ALA A 186 10.73 -2.06 15.56
C ALA A 186 9.55 -2.38 16.49
N ALA A 187 8.93 -3.54 16.33
CA ALA A 187 7.86 -4.03 17.20
C ALA A 187 8.37 -4.58 18.55
N GLY A 188 9.69 -4.77 18.71
CA GLY A 188 10.28 -5.34 19.92
C GLY A 188 9.91 -6.81 20.16
N VAL A 189 9.53 -7.53 19.10
CA VAL A 189 9.07 -8.93 19.20
C VAL A 189 10.24 -9.88 18.97
N PRO A 190 10.44 -10.91 19.81
CA PRO A 190 11.46 -11.94 19.59
C PRO A 190 11.29 -12.62 18.22
N MET A 191 12.41 -12.97 17.58
CA MET A 191 12.39 -13.62 16.27
C MET A 191 13.19 -14.91 16.23
N ILE A 192 12.68 -15.88 15.48
CA ILE A 192 13.33 -17.17 15.19
C ILE A 192 13.58 -17.24 13.68
N ILE A 193 14.78 -17.61 13.26
CA ILE A 193 15.12 -17.74 11.85
C ILE A 193 14.91 -19.18 11.39
N ALA A 194 13.97 -19.41 10.49
CA ALA A 194 13.76 -20.70 9.85
C ALA A 194 14.49 -20.74 8.51
N VAL A 195 15.60 -21.48 8.44
CA VAL A 195 16.41 -21.62 7.22
C VAL A 195 15.81 -22.73 6.36
N ASN A 196 15.01 -22.38 5.36
CA ASN A 196 14.20 -23.30 4.58
C ASN A 196 14.92 -23.84 3.32
N LYS A 197 14.30 -24.82 2.63
CA LYS A 197 14.80 -25.49 1.42
C LYS A 197 16.12 -26.27 1.63
N MET A 198 16.34 -26.79 2.84
CA MET A 198 17.50 -27.63 3.16
C MET A 198 17.57 -28.97 2.42
N ASP A 199 16.53 -29.32 1.66
CA ASP A 199 16.51 -30.48 0.76
C ASP A 199 17.25 -30.26 -0.56
N LYS A 200 17.60 -29.02 -0.91
CA LYS A 200 18.35 -28.70 -2.13
C LYS A 200 19.85 -28.92 -1.96
N GLU A 201 20.52 -29.43 -2.99
CA GLU A 201 21.99 -29.57 -3.02
C GLU A 201 22.71 -28.21 -2.91
N SER A 202 22.07 -27.13 -3.36
CA SER A 202 22.59 -25.76 -3.28
C SER A 202 22.34 -25.07 -1.93
N ALA A 203 21.72 -25.76 -0.95
CA ALA A 203 21.40 -25.17 0.33
C ALA A 203 22.67 -24.83 1.13
N ASN A 204 22.80 -23.57 1.55
CA ASN A 204 23.95 -23.10 2.32
C ASN A 204 23.50 -22.29 3.55
N PRO A 205 23.30 -22.95 4.72
CA PRO A 205 22.86 -22.26 5.94
C PRO A 205 23.93 -21.30 6.50
N ASP A 206 25.22 -21.59 6.31
CA ASP A 206 26.31 -20.72 6.80
C ASP A 206 26.35 -19.38 6.05
N ASN A 207 26.02 -19.38 4.75
CA ASN A 207 25.87 -18.15 3.98
C ASN A 207 24.70 -17.30 4.50
N VAL A 208 23.56 -17.91 4.82
CA VAL A 208 22.41 -17.21 5.43
C VAL A 208 22.79 -16.60 6.78
N LYS A 209 23.47 -17.35 7.65
CA LYS A 209 23.97 -16.85 8.93
C LYS A 209 24.90 -15.65 8.75
N SER A 210 25.84 -15.74 7.81
CA SER A 210 26.79 -14.66 7.51
C SER A 210 26.08 -13.38 7.05
N GLN A 211 25.14 -13.50 6.12
CA GLN A 211 24.37 -12.37 5.59
C GLN A 211 23.44 -11.74 6.65
N LEU A 212 22.86 -12.55 7.54
CA LEU A 212 22.04 -12.05 8.64
C LEU A 212 22.89 -11.37 9.73
N ALA A 213 24.10 -11.86 9.99
CA ALA A 213 25.03 -11.21 10.91
C ALA A 213 25.42 -9.79 10.44
N GLU A 214 25.53 -9.55 9.12
CA GLU A 214 25.79 -8.21 8.57
C GLU A 214 24.68 -7.19 8.88
N ILE A 215 23.45 -7.65 9.14
CA ILE A 215 22.31 -6.81 9.53
C ILE A 215 21.95 -6.97 11.02
N ASP A 216 22.94 -7.34 11.83
CA ASP A 216 22.83 -7.42 13.29
C ASP A 216 21.81 -8.49 13.75
N VAL A 217 21.73 -9.60 13.02
CA VAL A 217 20.96 -10.80 13.40
C VAL A 217 21.95 -11.96 13.53
N MET A 218 22.57 -12.08 14.70
CA MET A 218 23.54 -13.13 15.00
C MET A 218 22.89 -14.38 15.60
N ALA A 219 23.35 -15.54 15.14
CA ALA A 219 22.90 -16.85 15.61
C ALA A 219 23.44 -17.18 17.01
N THR A 220 22.64 -17.89 17.82
CA THR A 220 23.01 -18.36 19.17
C THR A 220 24.29 -19.20 19.19
N ASP A 221 24.51 -20.05 18.18
CA ASP A 221 25.71 -20.89 18.07
C ASP A 221 26.99 -20.09 17.74
N TRP A 222 26.84 -18.84 17.28
CA TRP A 222 27.94 -17.89 17.06
C TRP A 222 28.07 -16.88 18.21
N GLY A 223 27.35 -17.09 19.33
CA GLY A 223 27.32 -16.20 20.49
C GLY A 223 26.35 -15.02 20.34
N GLY A 224 25.41 -15.09 19.40
CA GLY A 224 24.32 -14.14 19.23
C GLY A 224 23.08 -14.45 20.06
N GLU A 225 21.97 -13.77 19.74
CA GLU A 225 20.71 -13.82 20.49
C GLU A 225 19.60 -14.61 19.80
N TYR A 226 19.73 -14.87 18.49
CA TYR A 226 18.62 -15.41 17.69
C TYR A 226 18.82 -16.88 17.37
N GLU A 227 17.75 -17.67 17.50
CA GLU A 227 17.76 -19.09 17.13
C GLU A 227 17.64 -19.28 15.62
N PHE A 228 18.46 -20.17 15.06
CA PHE A 228 18.48 -20.52 13.64
C PHE A 228 18.16 -21.99 13.48
N VAL A 229 16.96 -22.30 12.97
CA VAL A 229 16.48 -23.67 12.82
C VAL A 229 16.50 -24.06 11.33
N PRO A 230 17.32 -25.05 10.91
CA PRO A 230 17.33 -25.54 9.55
C PRO A 230 16.11 -26.41 9.27
N VAL A 231 15.31 -26.04 8.27
CA VAL A 231 14.05 -26.73 7.93
C VAL A 231 13.94 -27.04 6.43
N SER A 232 13.10 -28.03 6.11
CA SER A 232 12.65 -28.27 4.74
C SER A 232 11.13 -28.45 4.75
N ALA A 233 10.41 -27.45 4.24
CA ALA A 233 8.96 -27.52 4.06
C ALA A 233 8.53 -28.69 3.15
N HIS A 234 9.38 -29.09 2.20
CA HIS A 234 9.09 -30.19 1.28
C HIS A 234 9.18 -31.55 2.00
N THR A 235 10.35 -31.85 2.59
CA THR A 235 10.58 -33.16 3.23
C THR A 235 9.93 -33.27 4.61
N GLY A 236 9.81 -32.16 5.33
CA GLY A 236 9.40 -32.09 6.73
C GLY A 236 10.56 -32.09 7.73
N MET A 237 11.81 -32.06 7.26
CA MET A 237 13.00 -31.98 8.12
C MET A 237 12.96 -30.70 8.99
N GLY A 238 13.33 -30.83 10.26
CA GLY A 238 13.51 -29.71 11.19
C GLY A 238 12.22 -29.04 11.68
N ILE A 239 11.04 -29.43 11.20
CA ILE A 239 9.77 -28.83 11.65
C ILE A 239 9.49 -29.16 13.12
N ASP A 240 9.80 -30.38 13.55
CA ASP A 240 9.60 -30.78 14.94
C ASP A 240 10.46 -29.95 15.90
N GLU A 241 11.72 -29.75 15.53
CA GLU A 241 12.69 -28.91 16.24
C GLU A 241 12.26 -27.43 16.25
N LEU A 242 11.71 -26.93 15.13
CA LEU A 242 11.16 -25.58 15.07
C LEU A 242 9.99 -25.40 16.07
N LEU A 243 9.06 -26.35 16.14
CA LEU A 243 7.95 -26.29 17.09
C LEU A 243 8.42 -26.38 18.55
N GLU A 244 9.43 -27.19 18.83
CA GLU A 244 10.03 -27.27 20.17
C GLU A 244 10.76 -25.98 20.55
N THR A 245 11.48 -25.37 19.61
CA THR A 245 12.16 -24.08 19.81
C THR A 245 11.16 -22.97 20.11
N ILE A 246 10.02 -22.94 19.41
CA ILE A 246 8.92 -21.99 19.66
C ILE A 246 8.38 -22.15 21.09
N LEU A 247 8.12 -23.38 21.54
CA LEU A 247 7.61 -23.64 22.88
C LEU A 247 8.63 -23.25 23.96
N LEU A 248 9.91 -23.54 23.75
CA LEU A 248 10.98 -23.14 24.66
C LEU A 248 11.07 -21.61 24.78
N GLN A 249 11.02 -20.91 23.64
CA GLN A 249 11.01 -19.45 23.63
C GLN A 249 9.79 -18.87 24.36
N ALA A 250 8.61 -19.47 24.17
CA ALA A 250 7.39 -19.06 24.87
C ALA A 250 7.47 -19.27 26.39
N GLU A 251 8.13 -20.35 26.84
CA GLU A 251 8.37 -20.61 28.27
C GLU A 251 9.29 -19.56 28.89
N VAL A 252 10.36 -19.15 28.17
CA VAL A 252 11.26 -18.08 28.62
C VAL A 252 10.53 -16.74 28.73
N MET A 253 9.56 -16.48 27.85
CA MET A 253 8.75 -15.25 27.87
C MET A 253 7.67 -15.24 28.97
N GLU A 254 7.41 -16.37 29.63
CA GLU A 254 6.34 -16.55 30.62
C GLU A 254 4.98 -16.00 30.16
N LEU A 255 4.55 -16.35 28.94
CA LEU A 255 3.30 -15.84 28.36
C LEU A 255 2.08 -16.19 29.23
N LYS A 256 1.41 -15.15 29.74
CA LYS A 256 0.22 -15.28 30.58
C LYS A 256 -0.95 -14.44 30.05
N ALA A 257 -2.17 -14.83 30.41
CA ALA A 257 -3.39 -14.04 30.27
C ALA A 257 -4.38 -14.38 31.39
N ASP A 258 -5.34 -13.50 31.64
CA ASP A 258 -6.45 -13.72 32.55
C ASP A 258 -7.72 -14.11 31.78
N PRO A 259 -8.10 -15.40 31.73
CA PRO A 259 -9.28 -15.85 31.01
C PRO A 259 -10.59 -15.42 31.68
N THR A 260 -10.57 -14.95 32.93
CA THR A 260 -11.78 -14.57 33.67
C THR A 260 -12.29 -13.18 33.32
N ARG A 261 -11.44 -12.36 32.68
CA ARG A 261 -11.79 -11.02 32.22
C ARG A 261 -12.65 -11.04 30.97
N LYS A 262 -13.25 -9.88 30.68
CA LYS A 262 -13.88 -9.64 29.38
C LYS A 262 -12.86 -9.75 28.28
N ALA A 263 -13.29 -10.19 27.10
CA ALA A 263 -12.40 -10.37 25.97
C ALA A 263 -11.77 -9.04 25.52
N LYS A 264 -10.45 -9.07 25.38
CA LYS A 264 -9.68 -8.17 24.53
C LYS A 264 -9.08 -9.01 23.40
N ALA A 265 -9.25 -8.57 22.16
CA ALA A 265 -8.75 -9.25 20.98
C ALA A 265 -8.17 -8.25 19.99
N VAL A 266 -7.46 -8.76 18.98
CA VAL A 266 -7.01 -7.98 17.82
C VAL A 266 -7.68 -8.52 16.58
N VAL A 267 -8.20 -7.63 15.72
CA VAL A 267 -8.69 -7.99 14.40
C VAL A 267 -7.51 -8.27 13.49
N VAL A 268 -7.44 -9.48 12.97
CA VAL A 268 -6.42 -9.91 12.03
C VAL A 268 -6.85 -9.55 10.61
N GLU A 269 -8.09 -9.88 10.25
CA GLU A 269 -8.67 -9.63 8.94
C GLU A 269 -10.19 -9.45 9.09
N SER A 270 -10.80 -8.73 8.16
CA SER A 270 -12.24 -8.52 8.12
C SER A 270 -12.78 -8.59 6.70
N SER A 271 -14.00 -9.08 6.56
CA SER A 271 -14.63 -9.36 5.27
C SER A 271 -16.15 -9.18 5.33
N LEU A 272 -16.78 -9.11 4.17
CA LEU A 272 -18.25 -9.08 4.05
C LEU A 272 -18.75 -10.39 3.43
N GLU A 273 -19.35 -11.25 4.25
CA GLU A 273 -19.86 -12.55 3.81
C GLU A 273 -21.36 -12.56 3.53
N LYS A 274 -21.74 -13.19 2.41
CA LYS A 274 -23.16 -13.33 2.04
C LYS A 274 -23.89 -14.23 3.04
N GLY A 275 -24.86 -13.66 3.74
CA GLY A 275 -25.70 -14.37 4.71
C GLY A 275 -25.24 -14.23 6.16
N PHE A 276 -23.96 -13.97 6.39
CA PHE A 276 -23.42 -13.66 7.72
C PHE A 276 -23.27 -12.16 7.97
N GLY A 277 -23.16 -11.34 6.92
CA GLY A 277 -22.90 -9.91 7.04
C GLY A 277 -21.42 -9.65 7.29
N PRO A 278 -21.06 -8.59 8.04
CA PRO A 278 -19.68 -8.34 8.44
C PRO A 278 -19.12 -9.47 9.31
N VAL A 279 -17.95 -9.97 8.92
CA VAL A 279 -17.20 -11.01 9.62
C VAL A 279 -15.81 -10.46 9.94
N ALA A 280 -15.33 -10.69 11.15
CA ALA A 280 -13.98 -10.33 11.56
C ALA A 280 -13.26 -11.56 12.11
N ASN A 281 -12.07 -11.83 11.58
CA ASN A 281 -11.14 -12.82 12.11
C ASN A 281 -10.34 -12.16 13.22
N VAL A 282 -10.42 -12.69 14.44
CA VAL A 282 -9.80 -12.12 15.63
C VAL A 282 -8.90 -13.13 16.32
N ILE A 283 -7.90 -12.62 17.05
CA ILE A 283 -7.11 -13.40 18.01
C ILE A 283 -7.32 -12.79 19.39
N ILE A 284 -7.82 -13.59 20.33
CA ILE A 284 -8.00 -13.16 21.71
C ILE A 284 -6.64 -12.93 22.35
N LYS A 285 -6.40 -11.74 22.91
CA LYS A 285 -5.18 -11.40 23.66
C LYS A 285 -5.37 -11.64 25.15
N ASN A 286 -6.53 -11.28 25.70
CA ASN A 286 -6.85 -11.45 27.12
C ASN A 286 -8.37 -11.70 27.30
N GLY A 287 -8.77 -12.31 28.41
CA GLY A 287 -10.17 -12.62 28.70
C GLY A 287 -10.78 -13.73 27.83
N THR A 288 -12.09 -13.93 27.99
CA THR A 288 -12.87 -14.90 27.23
C THR A 288 -14.02 -14.20 26.50
N LEU A 289 -14.18 -14.50 25.21
CA LEU A 289 -15.26 -13.94 24.37
C LEU A 289 -16.40 -14.95 24.28
N HIS A 290 -17.63 -14.50 24.52
CA HIS A 290 -18.82 -15.32 24.46
C HIS A 290 -19.80 -14.86 23.39
N VAL A 291 -20.59 -15.80 22.87
CA VAL A 291 -21.75 -15.48 22.04
C VAL A 291 -22.77 -14.70 22.89
N GLY A 292 -23.11 -13.50 22.42
CA GLY A 292 -24.01 -12.58 23.09
C GLY A 292 -23.32 -11.38 23.74
N ASP A 293 -21.99 -11.34 23.77
CA ASP A 293 -21.22 -10.20 24.28
C ASP A 293 -21.39 -8.97 23.38
N ASN A 294 -21.39 -7.79 23.99
CA ASN A 294 -21.37 -6.51 23.28
C ASN A 294 -19.90 -6.11 23.09
N VAL A 295 -19.51 -5.81 21.87
CA VAL A 295 -18.13 -5.52 21.51
C VAL A 295 -18.02 -4.19 20.76
N ILE A 296 -16.89 -3.52 20.96
CA ILE A 296 -16.45 -2.37 20.18
C ILE A 296 -15.14 -2.69 19.48
N VAL A 297 -15.01 -2.24 18.22
CA VAL A 297 -13.80 -2.36 17.41
C VAL A 297 -13.64 -1.10 16.57
N GLY A 298 -12.71 -0.23 16.97
CA GLY A 298 -12.48 1.07 16.33
C GLY A 298 -13.74 1.95 16.35
N THR A 299 -14.31 2.17 15.17
CA THR A 299 -15.58 2.90 14.97
C THR A 299 -16.78 1.98 14.78
N THR A 300 -16.57 0.67 14.82
CA THR A 300 -17.61 -0.35 14.66
C THR A 300 -17.99 -0.95 16.01
N TYR A 301 -19.20 -1.48 16.09
CA TYR A 301 -19.72 -2.09 17.29
C TYR A 301 -20.73 -3.19 16.94
N GLY A 302 -21.02 -4.04 17.90
CA GLY A 302 -22.10 -5.01 17.71
C GLY A 302 -22.22 -5.99 18.84
N ARG A 303 -23.13 -6.94 18.63
CA ARG A 303 -23.36 -8.04 19.55
C ARG A 303 -23.00 -9.34 18.87
N ILE A 304 -22.13 -10.13 19.50
CA ILE A 304 -21.65 -11.39 18.93
C ILE A 304 -22.82 -12.35 18.74
N LYS A 305 -23.08 -12.74 17.49
CA LYS A 305 -24.15 -13.68 17.11
C LYS A 305 -23.63 -15.10 16.95
N ALA A 306 -22.40 -15.24 16.49
CA ALA A 306 -21.75 -16.51 16.28
C ALA A 306 -20.24 -16.35 16.36
N ILE A 307 -19.59 -17.40 16.84
CA ILE A 307 -18.14 -17.57 16.84
C ILE A 307 -17.84 -18.87 16.10
N LYS A 308 -16.96 -18.82 15.11
CA LYS A 308 -16.52 -19.98 14.34
C LYS A 308 -15.01 -20.12 14.44
N LEU A 309 -14.54 -21.34 14.66
CA LEU A 309 -13.12 -21.67 14.62
C LEU A 309 -12.65 -21.88 13.17
N ASP A 310 -11.33 -22.02 13.01
CA ASP A 310 -10.64 -22.22 11.73
C ASP A 310 -11.05 -23.53 11.01
N ASP A 311 -11.44 -24.55 11.77
CA ASP A 311 -11.98 -25.81 11.25
C ASP A 311 -13.45 -25.71 10.77
N GLY A 312 -14.08 -24.54 10.94
CA GLY A 312 -15.47 -24.28 10.62
C GLY A 312 -16.46 -24.64 11.73
N THR A 313 -15.99 -25.14 12.87
CA THR A 313 -16.83 -25.49 14.02
C THR A 313 -17.35 -24.23 14.71
N SER A 314 -18.66 -24.18 14.94
CA SER A 314 -19.28 -23.12 15.74
C SER A 314 -19.12 -23.39 17.23
N VAL A 315 -18.61 -22.41 17.97
CA VAL A 315 -18.41 -22.48 19.42
C VAL A 315 -19.18 -21.37 20.14
N LYS A 316 -19.39 -21.55 21.46
CA LYS A 316 -20.09 -20.56 22.30
C LYS A 316 -19.15 -19.57 22.97
N GLU A 317 -17.91 -19.96 23.17
CA GLU A 317 -16.88 -19.16 23.83
C GLU A 317 -15.50 -19.50 23.27
N ILE A 318 -14.58 -18.53 23.33
CA ILE A 318 -13.16 -18.69 22.98
C ILE A 318 -12.31 -17.95 23.99
N GLY A 319 -11.22 -18.59 24.42
CA GLY A 319 -10.27 -18.04 25.39
C GLY A 319 -9.01 -17.43 24.75
N PRO A 320 -8.04 -17.01 25.58
CA PRO A 320 -6.82 -16.35 25.13
C PRO A 320 -6.04 -17.13 24.05
N SER A 321 -5.44 -16.39 23.15
CA SER A 321 -4.63 -16.86 22.01
C SER A 321 -5.37 -17.74 20.99
N THR A 322 -6.70 -17.86 21.10
CA THR A 322 -7.50 -18.65 20.14
C THR A 322 -7.92 -17.78 18.96
N PRO A 323 -7.62 -18.20 17.71
CA PRO A 323 -8.13 -17.52 16.53
C PRO A 323 -9.59 -17.92 16.26
N ALA A 324 -10.42 -16.97 15.89
CA ALA A 324 -11.81 -17.25 15.50
C ALA A 324 -12.40 -16.18 14.58
N ALA A 325 -13.34 -16.58 13.75
CA ALA A 325 -14.21 -15.68 13.01
C ALA A 325 -15.44 -15.32 13.85
N ILE A 326 -15.64 -14.03 14.06
CA ILE A 326 -16.80 -13.49 14.79
C ILE A 326 -17.79 -12.83 13.82
N VAL A 327 -19.07 -12.96 14.15
CA VAL A 327 -20.18 -12.40 13.36
C VAL A 327 -21.08 -11.58 14.28
N GLY A 328 -21.59 -10.46 13.77
CA GLY A 328 -22.59 -9.65 14.49
C GLY A 328 -22.24 -8.17 14.65
N LEU A 329 -21.14 -7.72 14.04
CA LEU A 329 -20.78 -6.31 13.93
C LEU A 329 -21.74 -5.57 12.97
N ASN A 330 -21.89 -4.27 13.19
CA ASN A 330 -22.73 -3.40 12.37
C ASN A 330 -22.10 -3.09 11.01
N ASP A 331 -20.76 -3.06 10.94
CA ASP A 331 -19.97 -2.79 9.74
C ASP A 331 -18.67 -3.61 9.76
N VAL A 332 -17.92 -3.58 8.67
CA VAL A 332 -16.61 -4.25 8.55
C VAL A 332 -15.56 -3.43 9.32
N PRO A 333 -14.94 -3.97 10.39
CA PRO A 333 -13.95 -3.24 11.18
C PRO A 333 -12.63 -3.08 10.44
N GLY A 334 -11.80 -2.13 10.89
CA GLY A 334 -10.42 -2.00 10.41
C GLY A 334 -9.57 -3.21 10.82
N ALA A 335 -8.73 -3.69 9.91
CA ALA A 335 -7.77 -4.74 10.26
C ALA A 335 -6.64 -4.16 11.13
N GLY A 336 -6.25 -4.89 12.19
CA GLY A 336 -5.32 -4.46 13.23
C GLY A 336 -5.96 -3.73 14.41
N GLU A 337 -7.25 -3.41 14.35
CA GLU A 337 -7.92 -2.73 15.46
C GLU A 337 -8.14 -3.67 16.65
N ALA A 338 -8.05 -3.11 17.86
CA ALA A 338 -8.36 -3.84 19.08
C ALA A 338 -9.87 -3.97 19.26
N LEU A 339 -10.33 -5.18 19.55
CA LEU A 339 -11.68 -5.48 19.98
C LEU A 339 -11.72 -5.57 21.50
N VAL A 340 -12.68 -4.92 22.13
CA VAL A 340 -12.95 -5.07 23.56
C VAL A 340 -14.43 -5.37 23.80
N ALA A 341 -14.70 -6.35 24.66
CA ALA A 341 -16.04 -6.64 25.15
C ALA A 341 -16.42 -5.72 26.32
N MET A 342 -17.63 -5.18 26.29
CA MET A 342 -18.16 -4.22 27.29
C MET A 342 -19.52 -4.69 27.82
N ASP A 343 -19.99 -4.07 28.91
CA ASP A 343 -21.21 -4.55 29.60
C ASP A 343 -22.48 -4.28 28.81
N THR A 344 -22.58 -3.13 28.15
CA THR A 344 -23.86 -2.66 27.60
C THR A 344 -23.77 -2.28 26.12
N ASP A 345 -24.83 -2.60 25.37
CA ASP A 345 -25.02 -2.18 23.96
C ASP A 345 -24.98 -0.64 23.81
N LYS A 346 -25.48 0.07 24.83
CA LYS A 346 -25.54 1.52 24.83
C LYS A 346 -24.13 2.14 24.86
N GLU A 347 -23.27 1.64 25.74
CA GLU A 347 -21.91 2.11 25.90
C GLU A 347 -21.06 1.90 24.64
N VAL A 348 -21.08 0.68 24.06
CA VAL A 348 -20.34 0.39 22.82
C VAL A 348 -20.81 1.26 21.65
N ARG A 349 -22.12 1.52 21.54
CA ARG A 349 -22.69 2.37 20.48
C ARG A 349 -22.26 3.82 20.65
N GLU A 350 -22.46 4.41 21.82
CA GLU A 350 -22.13 5.81 22.09
C GLU A 350 -20.63 6.08 21.89
N LEU A 351 -19.78 5.14 22.31
CA LEU A 351 -18.33 5.27 22.17
C LEU A 351 -17.88 5.16 20.71
N ALA A 352 -18.40 4.20 19.96
CA ALA A 352 -18.09 4.02 18.54
C ALA A 352 -18.56 5.21 17.69
N GLU A 353 -19.76 5.73 17.95
CA GLU A 353 -20.32 6.89 17.25
C GLU A 353 -19.50 8.16 17.51
N LYS A 354 -19.12 8.42 18.78
CA LYS A 354 -18.22 9.54 19.11
C LYS A 354 -16.86 9.41 18.41
N ARG A 355 -16.27 8.21 18.35
CA ARG A 355 -15.01 7.97 17.61
C ARG A 355 -15.17 8.24 16.12
N ALA A 356 -16.28 7.80 15.52
CA ALA A 356 -16.57 8.04 14.10
C ALA A 356 -16.74 9.53 13.78
N GLU A 357 -17.47 10.27 14.62
CA GLU A 357 -17.63 11.72 14.49
C GLU A 357 -16.28 12.44 14.60
N TYR A 358 -15.46 12.05 15.58
CA TYR A 358 -14.13 12.62 15.77
C TYR A 358 -13.21 12.36 14.57
N GLN A 359 -13.15 11.12 14.07
CA GLN A 359 -12.35 10.78 12.88
C GLN A 359 -12.81 11.58 11.65
N ARG A 360 -14.13 11.73 11.45
CA ARG A 360 -14.69 12.52 10.35
C ARG A 360 -14.34 14.00 10.47
N ALA A 361 -14.40 14.57 11.67
CA ALA A 361 -14.00 15.95 11.93
C ALA A 361 -12.50 16.16 11.65
N LYS A 362 -11.65 15.20 12.03
CA LYS A 362 -10.20 15.22 11.77
C LYS A 362 -9.86 15.12 10.28
N GLN A 363 -10.62 14.35 9.49
CA GLN A 363 -10.43 14.30 8.04
C GLN A 363 -10.81 15.62 7.37
N LEU A 364 -11.94 16.23 7.77
CA LEU A 364 -12.39 17.52 7.24
C LEU A 364 -11.46 18.68 7.62
N SER A 365 -10.79 18.63 8.77
CA SER A 365 -9.84 19.68 9.17
C SER A 365 -8.55 19.64 8.35
N LYS A 366 -8.05 18.45 7.99
CA LYS A 366 -6.90 18.29 7.09
C LYS A 366 -7.16 18.91 5.71
N SER A 367 -8.37 18.82 5.18
CA SER A 367 -8.70 19.43 3.88
C SER A 367 -8.85 20.95 3.93
N THR A 368 -9.09 21.54 5.11
CA THR A 368 -9.39 22.97 5.26
C THR A 368 -8.14 23.81 5.54
N LYS A 369 -7.07 23.22 6.10
CA LYS A 369 -5.75 23.86 6.31
C LYS A 369 -4.85 23.82 5.06
N ALA A 370 -5.42 23.94 3.86
CA ALA A 370 -4.62 24.05 2.64
C ALA A 370 -3.91 25.41 2.61
N SER A 371 -2.58 25.39 2.65
CA SER A 371 -1.72 26.57 2.44
C SER A 371 -1.82 27.08 1.00
N LEU A 372 -1.29 28.28 0.72
CA LEU A 372 -1.16 28.78 -0.66
C LEU A 372 -0.30 27.85 -1.55
N ASP A 373 0.65 27.14 -0.95
CA ASP A 373 1.46 26.12 -1.61
C ASP A 373 0.61 24.87 -1.94
N ASP A 374 -0.29 24.46 -1.04
CA ASP A 374 -1.25 23.37 -1.29
C ASP A 374 -2.27 23.74 -2.37
N LEU A 375 -2.72 25.01 -2.44
CA LEU A 375 -3.56 25.48 -3.53
C LEU A 375 -2.83 25.43 -4.87
N SER A 376 -1.54 25.75 -4.89
CA SER A 376 -0.69 25.64 -6.08
C SER A 376 -0.51 24.17 -6.47
N ALA A 377 -0.33 23.28 -5.50
CA ALA A 377 -0.28 21.83 -5.72
C ALA A 377 -1.63 21.28 -6.24
N LEU A 378 -2.78 21.74 -5.73
CA LEU A 378 -4.11 21.37 -6.20
C LEU A 378 -4.38 21.84 -7.63
N ILE A 379 -3.88 23.03 -8.02
CA ILE A 379 -3.96 23.53 -9.39
C ILE A 379 -3.10 22.68 -10.33
N ALA A 380 -1.86 22.35 -9.92
CA ALA A 380 -1.01 21.44 -10.68
C ALA A 380 -1.62 20.03 -10.77
N GLU A 381 -2.25 19.56 -9.70
CA GLU A 381 -2.95 18.27 -9.68
C GLU A 381 -4.21 18.22 -10.55
N GLY A 382 -4.84 19.36 -10.83
CA GLY A 382 -5.93 19.48 -11.79
C GLY A 382 -5.47 19.44 -13.25
N GLN A 383 -4.16 19.55 -13.52
CA GLN A 383 -3.58 19.39 -14.86
C GLN A 383 -3.22 17.93 -15.17
N LEU A 384 -3.06 17.08 -14.16
CA LEU A 384 -2.79 15.66 -14.32
C LEU A 384 -4.03 14.94 -14.86
N LYS A 385 -3.84 14.09 -15.87
CA LYS A 385 -4.89 13.20 -16.34
C LYS A 385 -5.17 12.16 -15.26
N SER A 386 -6.36 12.18 -14.68
CA SER A 386 -6.74 11.22 -13.64
C SER A 386 -7.50 10.05 -14.22
N LEU A 387 -7.09 8.81 -13.90
CA LEU A 387 -7.89 7.61 -14.10
C LEU A 387 -8.80 7.40 -12.88
N PRO A 388 -10.12 7.59 -13.00
CA PRO A 388 -11.02 7.41 -11.86
C PRO A 388 -11.30 5.93 -11.65
N VAL A 389 -11.08 5.43 -10.43
CA VAL A 389 -11.17 4.01 -10.10
C VAL A 389 -12.10 3.79 -8.92
N ILE A 390 -12.92 2.74 -9.02
CA ILE A 390 -13.66 2.17 -7.89
C ILE A 390 -13.05 0.82 -7.56
N ILE A 391 -12.66 0.61 -6.30
CA ILE A 391 -12.02 -0.62 -5.85
C ILE A 391 -12.99 -1.41 -4.98
N LYS A 392 -13.21 -2.68 -5.31
CA LYS A 392 -13.93 -3.63 -4.47
C LYS A 392 -13.06 -4.85 -4.21
N ALA A 393 -12.84 -5.19 -2.96
CA ALA A 393 -12.07 -6.38 -2.57
C ALA A 393 -12.93 -7.30 -1.70
N ASP A 394 -12.56 -8.56 -1.61
CA ASP A 394 -13.22 -9.54 -0.76
C ASP A 394 -12.94 -9.32 0.74
N VAL A 395 -11.72 -8.89 1.07
CA VAL A 395 -11.26 -8.60 2.44
C VAL A 395 -10.68 -7.19 2.57
N GLN A 396 -10.71 -6.63 3.77
CA GLN A 396 -10.23 -5.29 4.09
C GLN A 396 -8.72 -5.12 3.82
N GLY A 397 -7.91 -6.12 4.17
CA GLY A 397 -6.47 -6.00 4.00
C GLY A 397 -6.05 -5.92 2.51
N SER A 398 -6.69 -6.69 1.64
CA SER A 398 -6.45 -6.62 0.18
C SER A 398 -6.85 -5.26 -0.37
N LEU A 399 -7.94 -4.67 0.12
CA LEU A 399 -8.37 -3.32 -0.26
C LEU A 399 -7.29 -2.28 0.04
N GLU A 400 -6.74 -2.30 1.25
CA GLU A 400 -5.69 -1.38 1.70
C GLU A 400 -4.39 -1.56 0.92
N ALA A 401 -3.99 -2.81 0.65
CA ALA A 401 -2.80 -3.13 -0.13
C ALA A 401 -2.90 -2.62 -1.58
N ILE A 402 -4.06 -2.84 -2.21
CA ILE A 402 -4.34 -2.35 -3.57
C ILE A 402 -4.36 -0.83 -3.59
N LYS A 403 -5.07 -0.20 -2.65
CA LYS A 403 -5.11 1.26 -2.50
C LYS A 403 -3.71 1.86 -2.41
N GLY A 404 -2.90 1.40 -1.45
CA GLY A 404 -1.55 1.92 -1.25
C GLY A 404 -0.61 1.65 -2.43
N SER A 405 -0.86 0.59 -3.20
CA SER A 405 -0.10 0.31 -4.43
C SER A 405 -0.53 1.22 -5.59
N LEU A 406 -1.83 1.45 -5.75
CA LEU A 406 -2.38 2.34 -6.78
C LEU A 406 -2.03 3.81 -6.54
N GLU A 407 -2.02 4.26 -5.29
CA GLU A 407 -1.61 5.63 -4.93
C GLU A 407 -0.14 5.92 -5.28
N LYS A 408 0.72 4.88 -5.29
CA LYS A 408 2.12 4.98 -5.74
C LYS A 408 2.25 5.08 -7.25
N LEU A 409 1.23 4.69 -8.03
CA LEU A 409 1.22 4.80 -9.50
C LEU A 409 0.85 6.23 -9.92
N ARG A 410 1.79 7.16 -9.71
CA ARG A 410 1.67 8.58 -10.07
C ARG A 410 2.94 9.03 -10.78
N ASN A 411 2.78 9.84 -11.83
CA ASN A 411 3.87 10.58 -12.46
C ASN A 411 3.46 12.03 -12.77
N GLU A 412 4.25 12.74 -13.59
CA GLU A 412 4.01 14.14 -13.94
C GLU A 412 2.86 14.35 -14.97
N GLU A 413 2.32 13.29 -15.56
CA GLU A 413 1.23 13.37 -16.56
C GLU A 413 -0.07 12.71 -16.10
N VAL A 414 0.01 11.60 -15.37
CA VAL A 414 -1.12 10.74 -15.00
C VAL A 414 -1.13 10.40 -13.51
N LYS A 415 -2.33 10.20 -12.96
CA LYS A 415 -2.55 9.72 -11.60
C LYS A 415 -3.76 8.79 -11.52
N VAL A 416 -3.74 7.86 -10.58
CA VAL A 416 -4.96 7.13 -10.18
C VAL A 416 -5.75 7.98 -9.20
N ASN A 417 -7.07 8.09 -9.40
CA ASN A 417 -7.98 8.76 -8.48
C ASN A 417 -9.03 7.76 -7.97
N ILE A 418 -8.95 7.40 -6.70
CA ILE A 418 -9.85 6.43 -6.09
C ILE A 418 -11.13 7.17 -5.66
N ILE A 419 -12.22 6.99 -6.42
CA ILE A 419 -13.51 7.64 -6.14
C ILE A 419 -14.22 6.96 -4.98
N HIS A 420 -14.17 5.62 -4.96
CA HIS A 420 -14.83 4.82 -3.96
C HIS A 420 -14.08 3.51 -3.75
N GLU A 421 -14.05 3.07 -2.50
CA GLU A 421 -13.45 1.82 -2.07
C GLU A 421 -14.42 1.10 -1.13
N GLY A 422 -14.40 -0.23 -1.13
CA GLY A 422 -15.20 -0.99 -0.17
C GLY A 422 -14.96 -2.48 -0.21
N VAL A 423 -15.32 -3.14 0.89
CA VAL A 423 -15.24 -4.59 1.04
C VAL A 423 -16.55 -5.23 0.59
N GLY A 424 -16.45 -6.36 -0.12
CA GLY A 424 -17.55 -7.12 -0.66
C GLY A 424 -17.71 -6.99 -2.18
N GLY A 425 -18.70 -7.71 -2.71
CA GLY A 425 -18.95 -7.75 -4.16
C GLY A 425 -19.41 -6.43 -4.75
N VAL A 426 -19.14 -6.24 -6.05
CA VAL A 426 -19.60 -5.07 -6.82
C VAL A 426 -21.13 -4.99 -6.81
N THR A 427 -21.66 -3.84 -6.46
CA THR A 427 -23.10 -3.54 -6.37
C THR A 427 -23.58 -2.68 -7.53
N GLU A 428 -24.90 -2.59 -7.70
CA GLU A 428 -25.49 -1.73 -8.73
C GLU A 428 -25.28 -0.23 -8.47
N SER A 429 -25.06 0.16 -7.22
CA SER A 429 -24.74 1.54 -6.84
C SER A 429 -23.33 1.93 -7.28
N ASP A 430 -22.38 1.00 -7.20
CA ASP A 430 -21.01 1.23 -7.67
C ASP A 430 -20.99 1.49 -9.18
N VAL A 431 -21.78 0.74 -9.95
CA VAL A 431 -21.93 0.94 -11.40
C VAL A 431 -22.52 2.32 -11.71
N THR A 432 -23.52 2.76 -10.95
CA THR A 432 -24.11 4.10 -11.14
C THR A 432 -23.14 5.22 -10.74
N LEU A 433 -22.31 4.99 -9.72
CA LEU A 433 -21.27 5.95 -9.33
C LEU A 433 -20.16 6.05 -10.39
N ALA A 434 -19.77 4.92 -10.99
CA ALA A 434 -18.83 4.90 -12.09
C ALA A 434 -19.38 5.63 -13.33
N ASP A 435 -20.64 5.41 -13.69
CA ASP A 435 -21.32 6.09 -14.82
C ASP A 435 -21.37 7.62 -14.65
N ALA A 436 -21.48 8.10 -13.40
CA ALA A 436 -21.45 9.55 -13.12
C ALA A 436 -20.07 10.19 -13.33
N SER A 437 -19.01 9.40 -13.48
CA SER A 437 -17.64 9.86 -13.65
C SER A 437 -17.14 9.55 -15.05
N GLU A 438 -16.44 10.48 -15.70
CA GLU A 438 -15.91 10.25 -17.05
C GLU A 438 -14.85 9.14 -17.04
N HIS A 439 -15.09 8.08 -17.82
CA HIS A 439 -14.16 6.96 -18.01
C HIS A 439 -13.75 6.22 -16.73
N ALA A 440 -14.63 6.15 -15.72
CA ALA A 440 -14.33 5.41 -14.51
C ALA A 440 -14.34 3.90 -14.72
N VAL A 441 -13.39 3.23 -14.06
CA VAL A 441 -13.21 1.78 -14.13
C VAL A 441 -13.47 1.14 -12.77
N ILE A 442 -14.18 0.01 -12.75
CA ILE A 442 -14.39 -0.77 -11.53
C ILE A 442 -13.41 -1.94 -11.49
N LEU A 443 -12.58 -1.98 -10.46
CA LEU A 443 -11.63 -3.07 -10.19
C LEU A 443 -12.16 -3.94 -9.06
N GLY A 444 -12.46 -5.19 -9.38
CA GLY A 444 -12.87 -6.22 -8.42
C GLY A 444 -11.71 -7.17 -8.11
N PHE A 445 -11.29 -7.26 -6.86
CA PHE A 445 -10.26 -8.20 -6.41
C PHE A 445 -10.88 -9.35 -5.61
N ASN A 446 -10.71 -10.58 -6.10
CA ASN A 446 -11.36 -11.80 -5.60
C ASN A 446 -12.89 -11.75 -5.49
N VAL A 447 -13.52 -10.71 -6.04
CA VAL A 447 -14.96 -10.53 -6.06
C VAL A 447 -15.49 -10.66 -7.48
N ARG A 448 -16.67 -11.28 -7.63
CA ARG A 448 -17.33 -11.45 -8.92
C ARG A 448 -18.64 -10.68 -8.97
N PRO A 449 -18.88 -9.84 -9.99
CA PRO A 449 -20.14 -9.14 -10.14
C PRO A 449 -21.27 -10.13 -10.46
N THR A 450 -22.44 -9.87 -9.89
CA THR A 450 -23.64 -10.68 -10.16
C THR A 450 -24.17 -10.45 -11.57
N GLY A 451 -25.07 -11.32 -12.05
CA GLY A 451 -25.66 -11.19 -13.39
C GLY A 451 -26.41 -9.87 -13.61
N ALA A 452 -27.08 -9.35 -12.58
CA ALA A 452 -27.77 -8.07 -12.62
C ALA A 452 -26.78 -6.91 -12.80
N VAL A 453 -25.70 -6.91 -12.02
CA VAL A 453 -24.64 -5.89 -12.08
C VAL A 453 -23.94 -5.89 -13.44
N LYS A 454 -23.61 -7.06 -14.00
CA LYS A 454 -23.03 -7.17 -15.35
C LYS A 454 -23.96 -6.60 -16.43
N LYS A 455 -25.26 -6.86 -16.31
CA LYS A 455 -26.25 -6.34 -17.27
C LYS A 455 -26.31 -4.82 -17.21
N LYS A 456 -26.39 -4.25 -16.01
CA LYS A 456 -26.41 -2.80 -15.78
C LYS A 456 -25.12 -2.11 -16.26
N ALA A 457 -23.97 -2.72 -15.99
CA ALA A 457 -22.68 -2.21 -16.47
C ALA A 457 -22.62 -2.16 -18.01
N LYS A 458 -23.13 -3.20 -18.68
CA LYS A 458 -23.23 -3.24 -20.14
C LYS A 458 -24.21 -2.20 -20.69
N GLU A 459 -25.30 -1.93 -19.99
CA GLU A 459 -26.29 -0.90 -20.38
C GLU A 459 -25.71 0.52 -20.27
N LEU A 460 -24.88 0.78 -19.25
CA LEU A 460 -24.25 2.09 -19.00
C LEU A 460 -22.86 2.25 -19.65
N GLY A 461 -22.30 1.18 -20.24
CA GLY A 461 -20.97 1.22 -20.84
C GLY A 461 -19.82 1.30 -19.82
N VAL A 462 -20.07 0.90 -18.58
CA VAL A 462 -19.06 0.87 -17.50
C VAL A 462 -18.26 -0.43 -17.58
N GLU A 463 -16.93 -0.31 -17.54
CA GLU A 463 -16.03 -1.47 -17.50
C GLU A 463 -15.85 -2.01 -16.08
N ILE A 464 -15.96 -3.33 -15.95
CA ILE A 464 -15.68 -4.05 -14.70
C ILE A 464 -14.60 -5.08 -14.99
N HIS A 465 -13.43 -4.89 -14.40
CA HIS A 465 -12.31 -5.83 -14.47
C HIS A 465 -12.21 -6.59 -13.15
N THR A 466 -12.03 -7.91 -13.23
CA THR A 466 -11.96 -8.77 -12.04
C THR A 466 -10.66 -9.55 -12.02
N TYR A 467 -9.97 -9.51 -10.88
CA TYR A 467 -8.65 -10.06 -10.68
C TYR A 467 -8.63 -11.03 -9.51
N THR A 468 -7.72 -11.99 -9.56
CA THR A 468 -7.40 -12.89 -8.44
C THR A 468 -5.95 -12.78 -7.98
N ILE A 469 -5.13 -12.05 -8.74
CA ILE A 469 -3.70 -11.84 -8.48
C ILE A 469 -3.47 -10.33 -8.53
N ILE A 470 -2.82 -9.79 -7.50
CA ILE A 470 -2.64 -8.34 -7.37
C ILE A 470 -1.72 -7.76 -8.46
N TYR A 471 -0.74 -8.53 -8.94
CA TYR A 471 0.14 -8.11 -10.04
C TYR A 471 -0.63 -7.87 -11.34
N ASP A 472 -1.50 -8.80 -11.74
CA ASP A 472 -2.32 -8.66 -12.95
C ASP A 472 -3.17 -7.38 -12.89
N LEU A 473 -3.70 -7.05 -11.70
CA LEU A 473 -4.45 -5.81 -11.49
C LEU A 473 -3.55 -4.58 -11.68
N LEU A 474 -2.37 -4.56 -11.04
CA LEU A 474 -1.46 -3.43 -11.13
C LEU A 474 -0.90 -3.23 -12.54
N ASP A 475 -0.60 -4.32 -13.25
CA ASP A 475 -0.06 -4.28 -14.61
C ASP A 475 -1.13 -3.79 -15.60
N ASP A 476 -2.38 -4.24 -15.47
CA ASP A 476 -3.48 -3.72 -16.28
C ASP A 476 -3.73 -2.23 -16.01
N VAL A 477 -3.69 -1.79 -14.75
CA VAL A 477 -3.83 -0.36 -14.43
C VAL A 477 -2.67 0.46 -15.00
N LYS A 478 -1.43 -0.05 -14.93
CA LYS A 478 -0.28 0.61 -15.58
C LYS A 478 -0.46 0.70 -17.09
N ALA A 479 -0.99 -0.34 -17.73
CA ALA A 479 -1.29 -0.32 -19.16
C ALA A 479 -2.36 0.71 -19.52
N LEU A 480 -3.42 0.83 -18.71
CA LEU A 480 -4.45 1.87 -18.87
C LEU A 480 -3.87 3.28 -18.73
N LEU A 481 -3.05 3.50 -17.70
CA LEU A 481 -2.33 4.76 -17.51
C LEU A 481 -1.38 5.06 -18.67
N GLY A 482 -0.69 4.05 -19.19
CA GLY A 482 0.14 4.13 -20.40
C GLY A 482 -0.62 4.61 -21.62
N GLY A 483 -1.85 4.14 -21.82
CA GLY A 483 -2.73 4.61 -22.89
C GLY A 483 -3.18 6.07 -22.74
N MET A 484 -3.13 6.62 -21.53
CA MET A 484 -3.48 8.02 -21.25
C MET A 484 -2.29 8.98 -21.39
N MET A 485 -1.05 8.46 -21.32
CA MET A 485 0.17 9.25 -21.46
C MET A 485 0.38 9.72 -22.90
N SER A 486 1.08 10.84 -23.04
CA SER A 486 1.47 11.35 -24.35
C SER A 486 2.62 10.49 -24.91
N PRO A 487 2.62 10.14 -26.22
CA PRO A 487 3.71 9.35 -26.80
C PRO A 487 5.02 10.13 -26.75
N VAL A 488 6.12 9.44 -26.43
CA VAL A 488 7.46 10.03 -26.50
C VAL A 488 7.91 10.00 -27.95
N ILE A 489 8.22 11.19 -28.47
CA ILE A 489 8.75 11.34 -29.82
C ILE A 489 10.25 11.05 -29.76
N LYS A 490 10.67 9.95 -30.41
CA LYS A 490 12.08 9.58 -30.54
C LYS A 490 12.53 9.76 -31.99
N GLU A 491 13.68 10.38 -32.17
CA GLU A 491 14.29 10.52 -33.49
C GLU A 491 14.94 9.19 -33.90
N GLU A 492 14.46 8.59 -34.99
CA GLU A 492 15.12 7.46 -35.65
C GLU A 492 15.90 7.97 -36.86
N ILE A 493 17.22 7.75 -36.87
CA ILE A 493 18.08 8.10 -37.99
C ILE A 493 17.75 7.16 -39.16
N THR A 494 17.39 7.73 -40.31
CA THR A 494 16.98 7.00 -41.51
C THR A 494 18.12 6.82 -42.51
N GLY A 495 19.10 7.73 -42.52
CA GLY A 495 20.27 7.64 -43.39
C GLY A 495 21.25 8.78 -43.20
N GLN A 496 22.45 8.59 -43.73
CA GLN A 496 23.53 9.56 -43.71
C GLN A 496 24.13 9.70 -45.13
N ALA A 497 24.41 10.92 -45.53
CA ALA A 497 25.05 11.27 -46.78
C ALA A 497 26.24 12.20 -46.55
N GLU A 498 27.38 11.87 -47.14
CA GLU A 498 28.56 12.71 -47.12
C GLU A 498 28.58 13.61 -48.38
N VAL A 499 28.73 14.91 -48.18
CA VAL A 499 28.79 15.91 -49.25
C VAL A 499 30.17 15.88 -49.89
N ARG A 500 30.21 15.59 -51.19
CA ARG A 500 31.46 15.49 -51.97
C ARG A 500 31.73 16.71 -52.83
N GLU A 501 30.68 17.31 -53.37
CA GLU A 501 30.77 18.45 -54.27
C GLU A 501 29.52 19.31 -54.10
N THR A 502 29.61 20.61 -54.35
CA THR A 502 28.48 21.54 -54.23
C THR A 502 28.25 22.29 -55.54
N PHE A 503 27.00 22.28 -56.02
CA PHE A 503 26.60 22.93 -57.27
C PHE A 503 25.67 24.12 -56.97
N VAL A 504 26.06 25.32 -57.38
CA VAL A 504 25.22 26.51 -57.22
C VAL A 504 24.40 26.74 -58.48
N VAL A 505 23.07 26.63 -58.37
CA VAL A 505 22.15 26.85 -59.50
C VAL A 505 21.39 28.15 -59.31
N GLY A 506 21.60 29.11 -60.22
CA GLY A 506 20.97 30.44 -60.17
C GLY A 506 19.44 30.36 -60.16
N LYS A 507 18.82 30.97 -59.14
CA LYS A 507 17.38 30.96 -58.78
C LYS A 507 16.85 29.72 -58.03
N VAL A 508 17.64 28.65 -57.85
CA VAL A 508 17.18 27.40 -57.21
C VAL A 508 17.87 27.16 -55.86
N GLY A 509 19.16 27.48 -55.73
CA GLY A 509 19.93 27.31 -54.48
C GLY A 509 21.18 26.45 -54.66
N THR A 510 21.80 26.06 -53.55
CA THR A 510 22.96 25.15 -53.52
C THR A 510 22.49 23.69 -53.47
N ILE A 511 22.90 22.88 -54.45
CA ILE A 511 22.65 21.44 -54.49
C ILE A 511 23.92 20.73 -54.03
N ALA A 512 23.80 19.92 -52.99
CA ALA A 512 24.89 19.09 -52.48
C ALA A 512 24.95 17.78 -53.28
N GLY A 513 26.04 17.55 -53.99
CA GLY A 513 26.38 16.25 -54.57
C GLY A 513 26.90 15.34 -53.48
N CYS A 514 26.07 14.41 -53.04
CA CYS A 514 26.33 13.55 -51.90
C CYS A 514 26.47 12.08 -52.29
N LYS A 515 27.18 11.33 -51.46
CA LYS A 515 27.15 9.87 -51.48
C LYS A 515 26.51 9.37 -50.18
N VAL A 516 25.49 8.52 -50.30
CA VAL A 516 24.86 7.91 -49.12
C VAL A 516 25.84 6.92 -48.50
N SER A 517 26.28 7.21 -47.28
CA SER A 517 27.22 6.41 -46.50
C SER A 517 26.51 5.32 -45.70
N ASP A 518 25.29 5.63 -45.20
CA ASP A 518 24.49 4.70 -44.43
C ASP A 518 22.98 4.92 -44.60
N GLY A 519 22.20 3.86 -44.43
CA GLY A 519 20.73 3.91 -44.52
C GLY A 519 20.15 4.29 -45.88
N VAL A 520 19.00 4.96 -45.85
CA VAL A 520 18.24 5.38 -47.04
C VAL A 520 17.75 6.82 -46.87
N ILE A 521 18.07 7.67 -47.83
CA ILE A 521 17.63 9.06 -47.85
C ILE A 521 16.33 9.15 -48.65
N THR A 522 15.27 9.60 -48.01
CA THR A 522 13.95 9.79 -48.62
C THR A 522 13.67 11.27 -48.85
N ARG A 523 12.99 11.58 -49.95
CA ARG A 523 12.56 12.94 -50.25
C ARG A 523 11.56 13.43 -49.19
N ASN A 524 11.63 14.72 -48.81
CA ASN A 524 10.81 15.35 -47.75
C ASN A 524 11.06 14.83 -46.32
N SER A 525 12.13 14.07 -46.07
CA SER A 525 12.54 13.73 -44.70
C SER A 525 13.14 14.94 -43.98
N LYS A 526 13.05 14.94 -42.64
CA LYS A 526 13.82 15.88 -41.81
C LYS A 526 15.30 15.53 -41.91
N ALA A 527 16.15 16.54 -41.97
CA ALA A 527 17.58 16.42 -42.18
C ALA A 527 18.34 17.45 -41.35
N ARG A 528 19.47 17.05 -40.79
CA ARG A 528 20.43 17.94 -40.15
C ARG A 528 21.77 17.88 -40.86
N LEU A 529 22.36 19.05 -41.05
CA LEU A 529 23.70 19.23 -41.60
C LEU A 529 24.71 19.27 -40.45
N ILE A 530 25.70 18.40 -40.51
CA ILE A 530 26.74 18.23 -39.51
C ILE A 530 28.08 18.60 -40.15
N ARG A 531 28.84 19.49 -39.50
CA ARG A 531 30.17 19.91 -39.91
C ARG A 531 31.11 19.73 -38.73
N ASP A 532 32.21 18.99 -38.94
CA ASP A 532 33.20 18.68 -37.89
C ASP A 532 32.57 18.09 -36.60
N GLY A 533 31.48 17.32 -36.74
CA GLY A 533 30.76 16.71 -35.62
C GLY A 533 29.74 17.61 -34.91
N VAL A 534 29.51 18.84 -35.38
CA VAL A 534 28.54 19.78 -34.81
C VAL A 534 27.38 20.01 -35.77
N VAL A 535 26.14 20.01 -35.27
CA VAL A 535 24.94 20.34 -36.05
C VAL A 535 24.95 21.83 -36.40
N VAL A 536 25.06 22.14 -37.70
CA VAL A 536 25.11 23.50 -38.23
C VAL A 536 23.71 24.01 -38.57
N TYR A 537 22.85 23.12 -39.07
CA TYR A 537 21.51 23.49 -39.53
C TYR A 537 20.58 22.29 -39.55
N GLU A 538 19.30 22.50 -39.25
CA GLU A 538 18.24 21.48 -39.29
C GLU A 538 17.10 21.97 -40.17
N SER A 539 16.64 21.12 -41.08
CA SER A 539 15.62 21.46 -42.08
C SER A 539 15.00 20.20 -42.69
N THR A 540 14.30 20.34 -43.80
CA THR A 540 13.80 19.22 -44.61
C THR A 540 14.48 19.16 -45.97
N ILE A 541 14.48 17.98 -46.58
CA ILE A 541 14.99 17.80 -47.95
C ILE A 541 13.96 18.33 -48.94
N SER A 542 14.23 19.51 -49.51
CA SER A 542 13.40 20.15 -50.52
C SER A 542 13.41 19.44 -51.88
N SER A 543 14.56 18.87 -52.27
CA SER A 543 14.71 18.12 -53.52
C SER A 543 15.75 17.02 -53.36
N LEU A 544 15.43 15.85 -53.90
CA LEU A 544 16.30 14.69 -53.98
C LEU A 544 16.34 14.23 -55.44
N LYS A 545 17.50 14.30 -56.06
CA LYS A 545 17.71 13.94 -57.46
C LYS A 545 18.80 12.91 -57.60
N ARG A 546 18.66 12.04 -58.60
CA ARG A 546 19.74 11.17 -59.05
C ARG A 546 19.97 11.43 -60.53
N PHE A 547 21.18 11.86 -60.86
CA PHE A 547 21.49 12.41 -62.18
C PHE A 547 20.54 13.58 -62.52
N ASN A 548 19.62 13.39 -63.47
CA ASN A 548 18.67 14.41 -63.93
C ASN A 548 17.21 14.12 -63.55
N GLU A 549 16.95 13.04 -62.81
CA GLU A 549 15.60 12.61 -62.44
C GLU A 549 15.34 12.79 -60.94
N ASP A 550 14.12 13.18 -60.59
CA ASP A 550 13.68 13.23 -59.18
C ASP A 550 13.60 11.82 -58.62
N ALA A 551 14.30 11.57 -57.51
CA ALA A 551 14.30 10.29 -56.83
C ALA A 551 13.40 10.36 -55.59
N ARG A 552 12.61 9.30 -55.37
CA ARG A 552 11.80 9.17 -54.15
C ARG A 552 12.66 8.76 -52.94
N GLU A 553 13.61 7.87 -53.17
CA GLU A 553 14.55 7.37 -52.17
C GLU A 553 15.91 7.06 -52.82
N VAL A 554 16.99 7.18 -52.06
CA VAL A 554 18.35 6.82 -52.48
C VAL A 554 18.98 5.97 -51.39
N LYS A 555 19.44 4.77 -51.77
CA LYS A 555 20.00 3.77 -50.85
C LYS A 555 21.51 3.94 -50.66
N ASN A 556 22.03 3.36 -49.59
CA ASN A 556 23.46 3.29 -49.29
C ASN A 556 24.29 2.90 -50.54
N GLY A 557 25.39 3.62 -50.75
CA GLY A 557 26.38 3.36 -51.80
C GLY A 557 26.12 4.13 -53.10
N TYR A 558 24.92 4.69 -53.29
CA TYR A 558 24.58 5.49 -54.45
C TYR A 558 24.83 6.99 -54.23
N GLU A 559 25.12 7.68 -55.34
CA GLU A 559 25.27 9.14 -55.38
C GLU A 559 23.93 9.82 -55.67
N CYS A 560 23.70 10.97 -55.06
CA CYS A 560 22.50 11.78 -55.22
C CYS A 560 22.79 13.27 -55.06
N GLY A 561 21.94 14.11 -55.64
CA GLY A 561 21.87 15.54 -55.37
C GLY A 561 20.81 15.80 -54.30
N ILE A 562 21.21 16.41 -53.19
CA ILE A 562 20.33 16.79 -52.08
C ILE A 562 20.28 18.32 -52.00
N MET A 563 19.08 18.87 -51.84
CA MET A 563 18.87 20.29 -51.59
C MET A 563 18.11 20.48 -50.27
N LEU A 564 18.70 21.20 -49.33
CA LEU A 564 18.07 21.53 -48.04
C LEU A 564 17.16 22.75 -48.20
N GLU A 565 16.02 22.75 -47.51
CA GLU A 565 15.09 23.87 -47.54
C GLU A 565 15.69 25.09 -46.80
N ASN A 566 15.63 26.26 -47.44
CA ASN A 566 16.08 27.57 -46.94
C ASN A 566 17.56 27.65 -46.51
N PHE A 567 18.44 26.77 -47.02
CA PHE A 567 19.85 26.76 -46.66
C PHE A 567 20.78 26.54 -47.83
N ASN A 568 21.83 27.36 -47.93
CA ASN A 568 22.73 27.39 -49.08
C ASN A 568 24.23 27.27 -48.72
N ASP A 569 24.61 27.37 -47.43
CA ASP A 569 26.02 27.26 -46.98
C ASP A 569 26.42 25.79 -46.74
N ILE A 570 26.31 24.96 -47.78
CA ILE A 570 26.78 23.57 -47.74
C ILE A 570 28.23 23.55 -48.25
N LYS A 571 29.10 22.80 -47.57
CA LYS A 571 30.52 22.65 -47.92
C LYS A 571 30.88 21.19 -48.17
N GLU A 572 31.92 20.98 -48.95
CA GLU A 572 32.52 19.66 -49.13
C GLU A 572 33.04 19.14 -47.78
N GLY A 573 32.74 17.88 -47.47
CA GLY A 573 33.04 17.25 -46.18
C GLY A 573 31.93 17.39 -45.13
N ASP A 574 30.86 18.14 -45.39
CA ASP A 574 29.68 18.15 -44.52
C ASP A 574 28.95 16.79 -44.59
N VAL A 575 28.28 16.40 -43.50
CA VAL A 575 27.43 15.20 -43.44
C VAL A 575 25.98 15.61 -43.27
N ILE A 576 25.11 15.12 -44.14
CA ILE A 576 23.65 15.28 -44.05
C ILE A 576 23.08 14.01 -43.44
N GLU A 577 22.55 14.12 -42.23
CA GLU A 577 21.85 13.03 -41.54
C GLU A 577 20.34 13.25 -41.64
N THR A 578 19.61 12.25 -42.14
CA THR A 578 18.15 12.27 -42.17
C THR A 578 17.58 11.49 -41.00
N PHE A 579 16.49 11.99 -40.43
CA PHE A 579 15.80 11.34 -39.32
C PHE A 579 14.29 11.46 -39.50
N LYS A 580 13.56 10.60 -38.80
CA LYS A 580 12.10 10.64 -38.69
C LYS A 580 11.71 10.56 -37.22
N ASP A 581 10.65 11.26 -36.89
CA ASP A 581 10.03 11.20 -35.58
C ASP A 581 9.22 9.91 -35.52
N VAL A 582 9.55 9.02 -34.58
CA VAL A 582 8.79 7.82 -34.28
C VAL A 582 8.12 8.02 -32.93
N GLU A 583 6.80 7.86 -32.91
CA GLU A 583 6.03 7.85 -31.67
C GLU A 583 6.25 6.50 -30.97
N GLU A 584 6.86 6.53 -29.79
CA GLU A 584 7.02 5.38 -28.92
C GLU A 584 6.05 5.52 -27.73
N GLN A 585 5.26 4.49 -27.46
CA GLN A 585 4.37 4.49 -26.30
C GLN A 585 5.20 4.36 -25.02
N VAL A 586 4.93 5.23 -24.05
CA VAL A 586 5.58 5.20 -22.75
C VAL A 586 4.94 4.10 -21.90
N THR A 587 5.76 3.23 -21.33
CA THR A 587 5.35 2.30 -20.28
C THR A 587 5.74 2.85 -18.91
N LEU A 588 4.87 2.60 -17.93
CA LEU A 588 4.94 3.14 -16.57
C LEU A 588 5.63 2.16 -15.62
#